data_AF-A0A6I5CM83-F1
#
_entry.id   AF-A0A6I5CM83-F1
#
_cell.length_a   1.000
_cell.length_b   1.000
_cell.length_c   1.000
_cell.angle_alpha   90.00
_cell.angle_beta   90.00
_cell.angle_gamma   90.00
#
_symmetry.space_group_name_H-M   'P 1'
#
loop_
_entity.id
_entity.type
_entity.pdbx_description
1 polymer ?
#
loop_
_entity_poly.entity_id
_entity_poly.type
_entity_poly.pdbx_seq_one_letter_code
_entity_poly.pdbx_strand_id
1 'polypeptide(L)' 'MAFEPPRRLVRALGETSPDGDDWLERLPVLAERAAALRGSTVERVQVPGGRSSLVVLVRLADGTAAVL' A
#
# COMPACT_ATOMS: atom_id res chain seq x y z
N MET A 1 -4.42 -3.33 9.57
CA MET A 1 -5.01 -4.05 8.43
C MET A 1 -3.98 -5.05 7.91
N ALA A 2 -4.30 -6.33 7.96
CA ALA A 2 -3.53 -7.32 7.21
C ALA A 2 -4.03 -7.32 5.76
N PHE A 3 -3.14 -6.99 4.81
CA PHE A 3 -3.40 -7.16 3.39
C PHE A 3 -2.16 -7.73 2.71
N GLU A 4 -2.36 -8.48 1.64
CA GLU A 4 -1.26 -8.96 0.81
C GLU A 4 -0.89 -7.90 -0.23
N PRO A 5 0.41 -7.68 -0.51
CA PRO A 5 0.85 -6.81 -1.59
C PRO A 5 0.13 -7.12 -2.91
N PRO A 6 -0.34 -6.11 -3.67
CA PRO A 6 -1.02 -6.37 -4.93
C PRO A 6 -0.17 -7.21 -5.88
N ARG A 7 -0.71 -8.34 -6.37
CA ARG A 7 0.03 -9.27 -7.26
C ARG A 7 0.70 -8.59 -8.45
N ARG A 8 0.06 -7.54 -8.97
CA ARG A 8 0.58 -6.76 -10.10
C ARG A 8 1.86 -5.99 -9.76
N LEU A 9 1.97 -5.50 -8.52
CA LEU A 9 3.16 -4.83 -8.00
C LEU A 9 4.29 -5.85 -7.79
N VAL A 10 3.99 -6.95 -7.10
CA VAL A 10 4.95 -8.05 -6.83
C VAL A 10 5.57 -8.55 -8.14
N ARG A 11 4.74 -8.87 -9.13
CA ARG A 11 5.22 -9.35 -10.43
C ARG A 11 6.11 -8.33 -11.14
N ALA A 12 5.71 -7.05 -11.17
CA ALA A 12 6.46 -6.03 -11.88
C ALA A 12 7.82 -5.73 -11.20
N LEU A 13 7.88 -5.82 -9.87
CA LEU A 13 9.14 -5.69 -9.12
C LEU A 13 10.05 -6.89 -9.35
N GLY A 14 9.53 -8.12 -9.29
CA GLY A 14 10.33 -9.32 -9.61
C GLY A 14 10.92 -9.31 -11.03
N GLU A 15 10.24 -8.68 -11.99
CA GLU A 15 10.75 -8.48 -13.36
C GLU A 15 11.90 -7.46 -13.45
N THR A 16 11.97 -6.48 -12.54
CA THR A 16 12.86 -5.29 -12.66
C THR A 16 13.91 -5.16 -11.57
N SER A 17 13.69 -5.81 -10.42
CA SER A 17 14.54 -5.78 -9.23
C SER A 17 14.39 -7.09 -8.44
N PRO A 18 14.92 -8.21 -8.97
CA PRO A 18 14.70 -9.55 -8.42
C PRO A 18 15.26 -9.76 -7.00
N ASP A 19 16.26 -8.97 -6.58
CA ASP A 19 16.84 -9.03 -5.23
C ASP A 19 16.31 -7.90 -4.31
N GLY A 20 15.32 -7.14 -4.77
CA GLY A 20 14.88 -5.88 -4.16
C GLY A 20 13.46 -5.88 -3.62
N ASP A 21 12.82 -7.04 -3.47
CA ASP A 21 11.40 -7.16 -3.14
C ASP A 21 11.09 -7.59 -1.70
N ASP A 22 12.11 -7.92 -0.88
CA ASP A 22 11.97 -8.26 0.56
C ASP A 22 11.14 -7.27 1.37
N TRP A 23 11.13 -5.99 0.99
CA TRP A 23 10.36 -4.96 1.67
C TRP A 23 8.84 -5.09 1.45
N LEU A 24 8.40 -5.84 0.42
CA LEU A 24 6.98 -6.05 0.12
C LEU A 24 6.26 -6.79 1.25
N GLU A 25 6.94 -7.67 1.99
CA GLU A 25 6.39 -8.33 3.18
C GLU A 25 6.01 -7.31 4.28
N ARG A 26 6.72 -6.19 4.32
CA ARG A 26 6.48 -5.09 5.27
C ARG A 26 5.55 -4.01 4.70
N LEU A 27 5.11 -4.14 3.45
CA LEU A 27 4.29 -3.14 2.76
C LEU A 27 3.03 -2.75 3.55
N PRO A 28 2.29 -3.66 4.21
CA PRO A 28 1.13 -3.27 5.01
C PRO A 28 1.48 -2.33 6.16
N VAL A 29 2.56 -2.64 6.88
CA VAL A 29 3.06 -1.82 7.99
C VAL A 29 3.55 -0.47 7.50
N LEU A 30 4.22 -0.43 6.34
CA LEU A 30 4.69 0.81 5.73
C LEU A 30 3.52 1.70 5.29
N ALA A 31 2.47 1.13 4.70
CA ALA A 31 1.27 1.87 4.30
C ALA A 31 0.54 2.48 5.50
N GLU A 32 0.40 1.72 6.59
CA GLU A 32 -0.17 2.22 7.84
C GLU A 32 0.62 3.38 8.43
N ARG A 33 1.95 3.24 8.49
CA ARG A 33 2.82 4.32 8.98
C ARG A 33 2.70 5.57 8.10
N ALA A 34 2.67 5.41 6.78
CA ALA A 34 2.51 6.52 5.85
C ALA A 34 1.17 7.25 6.02
N ALA A 35 0.08 6.51 6.24
CA ALA A 35 -1.23 7.09 6.53
C ALA A 35 -1.26 7.79 7.90
N ALA A 36 -0.68 7.17 8.93
CA ALA A 36 -0.63 7.73 10.28
C ALA A 36 0.15 9.05 10.35
N LEU A 37 1.26 9.16 9.59
CA LEU A 37 2.02 10.41 9.45
C LEU A 37 1.19 11.57 8.87
N ARG A 38 0.08 11.27 8.18
CA ARG A 38 -0.86 12.23 7.60
C ARG A 38 -2.16 12.33 8.41
N GLY A 39 -2.19 11.78 9.63
CA GLY A 39 -3.40 11.78 10.47
C GLY A 39 -4.57 11.01 9.86
N SER A 40 -4.29 9.98 9.05
CA SER A 40 -5.30 9.19 8.36
C SER A 40 -5.16 7.70 8.69
N THR A 41 -6.23 6.93 8.55
CA THR A 41 -6.23 5.48 8.77
C THR A 41 -6.52 4.73 7.48
N VAL A 42 -5.75 3.69 7.17
CA VAL A 42 -5.99 2.83 6.00
C VAL A 42 -7.27 2.01 6.20
N GLU A 43 -8.19 2.08 5.24
CA GLU A 43 -9.41 1.27 5.22
C GLU A 43 -9.27 0.04 4.32
N ARG A 44 -8.73 0.24 3.11
CA ARG A 44 -8.54 -0.84 2.14
C ARG A 44 -7.51 -0.48 1.07
N VAL A 45 -6.97 -1.52 0.44
CA VAL A 45 -6.08 -1.40 -0.72
C VAL A 45 -6.90 -1.48 -2.01
N GLN A 46 -6.56 -0.67 -3.00
CA GLN A 46 -7.15 -0.81 -4.34
C GLN A 46 -6.57 -2.03 -5.05
N VAL A 47 -7.48 -2.90 -5.54
CA VAL A 47 -7.15 -4.05 -6.39
C VAL A 47 -7.60 -3.74 -7.83
N PRO A 48 -6.83 -4.12 -8.86
CA PRO A 48 -5.64 -4.99 -8.84
C PRO A 48 -4.32 -4.30 -8.44
N GLY A 49 -4.35 -3.00 -8.09
CA GLY A 49 -3.17 -2.23 -7.72
C GLY A 49 -2.32 -1.75 -8.90
N GLY A 50 -1.27 -0.99 -8.59
CA GLY A 50 -0.31 -0.47 -9.56
C GLY A 50 0.81 -1.47 -9.89
N ARG A 51 1.64 -1.11 -10.87
CA ARG A 51 2.90 -1.83 -11.18
C ARG A 51 4.10 -1.28 -10.42
N SER A 52 4.03 -0.02 -10.00
CA SER A 52 5.12 0.71 -9.34
C SER A 52 4.64 1.48 -8.11
N SER A 53 3.37 1.35 -7.76
CA SER A 53 2.73 2.05 -6.65
C SER A 53 1.66 1.20 -5.97
N LEU A 54 1.44 1.50 -4.70
CA LEU A 54 0.28 1.07 -3.93
C LEU A 54 -0.70 2.24 -3.87
N VAL A 55 -1.99 1.97 -4.06
CA VAL A 55 -3.06 2.96 -3.84
C VAL A 55 -3.94 2.44 -2.71
N VAL A 56 -4.17 3.27 -1.70
CA VAL A 56 -4.98 2.93 -0.53
C VAL A 56 -6.11 3.92 -0.33
N LEU A 57 -7.28 3.43 0.08
CA LEU A 57 -8.31 4.29 0.63
C LEU A 57 -8.05 4.50 2.09
N VAL A 58 -8.20 5.74 2.50
CA VAL A 58 -8.01 6.16 3.88
C VAL A 58 -9.21 6.93 4.38
N ARG A 59 -9.35 6.94 5.70
CA ARG A 59 -10.22 7.83 6.44
C ARG A 59 -9.37 8.94 7.05
N LEU A 60 -9.71 10.19 6.76
CA LEU A 60 -9.11 11.36 7.41
C LEU A 60 -9.62 11.49 8.85
N ALA A 61 -8.96 12.32 9.66
CA ALA A 61 -9.32 12.53 11.07
C ALA A 61 -10.76 13.06 11.28
N ASP A 62 -11.32 13.78 10.31
CA ASP A 62 -12.70 14.30 10.32
C ASP A 62 -13.74 13.27 9.83
N GLY A 63 -13.31 12.06 9.50
CA GLY A 63 -14.18 11.03 8.94
C GLY A 63 -14.37 11.12 7.42
N THR A 64 -13.70 12.04 6.73
CA THR A 64 -13.77 12.15 5.26
C THR A 64 -13.00 11.00 4.59
N ALA A 65 -13.56 10.43 3.52
CA ALA A 65 -12.86 9.41 2.72
C ALA A 65 -11.85 10.09 1.77
N ALA A 66 -10.66 9.52 1.65
CA ALA A 66 -9.60 10.01 0.75
C ALA A 66 -8.79 8.85 0.15
N VAL A 67 -7.83 9.20 -0.71
CA VAL A 67 -6.93 8.26 -1.40
C VAL A 67 -5.49 8.71 -1.21
N LEU A 68 -4.60 7.75 -0.93
CA LEU A 68 -3.14 7.90 -0.94
C LEU A 68 -2.52 6.98 -1.98
#